data_AF-A0A101SMG9-F1
#
_entry.id   AF-A0A101SMG9-F1
#
_cell.length_a   1.000
_cell.length_b   1.000
_cell.length_c   1.000
_cell.angle_alpha   90.00
_cell.angle_beta   90.00
_cell.angle_gamma   90.00
#
_symmetry.space_group_name_H-M   'P 1'
#
loop_
_entity.id
_entity.type
_entity.pdbx_description
1 polymer ?
#
loop_
_entity_poly.entity_id
_entity_poly.type
_entity_poly.pdbx_seq_one_letter_code
_entity_poly.pdbx_strand_id
1 'polypeptide(L)'
;MKVGTTLIDFNGMLAGLRSWARAAGLLRGQRTRGIEHAMSKLRDAVAHPTGYHRTMPVETARTLHDLAELINQLWGHPTPGGRLYPAPVERDVVVMAWNDEGSVQMAQADALRDDTDADGYLYLLIRSASRPGSPYEDAHWSAFDARFETTQFPAEYLWGPGSRSDALAWLDAEQPKGDTVDYVDRVFMLREHDDKVYAPMRPEVAAGLTEEEQRGTWHTMRADFPEHAFAHVRGLSGSPHVHARTGDCRNCAAHHLGSGSHEQALRAAEDAIGVVTPRRPRAVRIPDSFFWPHRF
;
A
#
# COMPACT_ATOMS: atom_id res chain seq x y z
N MET A 1 22.77 -11.85 -18.34
CA MET A 1 23.26 -11.25 -17.07
C MET A 1 22.60 -12.00 -15.92
N LYS A 2 23.34 -12.38 -14.87
CA LYS A 2 22.80 -13.19 -13.76
C LYS A 2 22.42 -12.29 -12.58
N VAL A 3 21.20 -12.40 -12.08
CA VAL A 3 20.74 -11.73 -10.86
C VAL A 3 20.15 -12.80 -9.94
N GLY A 4 20.80 -13.06 -8.81
CA GLY A 4 20.46 -14.21 -7.96
C GLY A 4 20.55 -15.53 -8.73
N THR A 5 19.45 -16.27 -8.80
CA THR A 5 19.31 -17.54 -9.56
C THR A 5 18.80 -17.34 -10.98
N THR A 6 18.37 -16.14 -11.36
CA THR A 6 17.73 -15.87 -12.66
C THR A 6 18.74 -15.36 -13.69
N LEU A 7 18.78 -16.02 -14.85
CA LEU A 7 19.46 -15.52 -16.05
C LEU A 7 18.50 -14.60 -16.80
N ILE A 8 18.88 -13.33 -16.92
CA ILE A 8 18.13 -12.34 -17.71
C ILE A 8 18.98 -11.98 -18.92
N ASP A 9 18.50 -12.34 -20.09
CA ASP A 9 19.12 -11.96 -21.35
C ASP A 9 18.87 -10.49 -21.61
N PHE A 10 19.93 -9.69 -21.58
CA PHE A 10 19.87 -8.29 -21.98
C PHE A 10 20.00 -8.21 -23.49
N ASN A 11 18.89 -7.96 -24.17
CA ASN A 11 18.80 -7.88 -25.63
C ASN A 11 19.10 -6.48 -26.19
N GLY A 12 19.68 -5.57 -25.39
CA GLY A 12 19.92 -4.18 -25.81
C GLY A 12 18.68 -3.28 -25.82
N MET A 13 17.50 -3.80 -25.46
CA MET A 13 16.24 -3.05 -25.48
C MET A 13 15.88 -2.51 -24.09
N LEU A 14 15.13 -1.41 -24.06
CA LEU A 14 14.62 -0.80 -22.81
C LEU A 14 13.79 -1.78 -21.97
N ALA A 15 13.03 -2.66 -22.63
CA ALA A 15 12.29 -3.73 -21.95
C ALA A 15 13.23 -4.73 -21.23
N GLY A 16 14.36 -5.08 -21.85
CA GLY A 16 15.39 -5.92 -21.25
C GLY A 16 16.06 -5.23 -20.06
N LEU A 17 16.38 -3.93 -20.19
CA LEU A 17 16.95 -3.13 -19.09
C LEU A 17 16.01 -3.09 -17.88
N ARG A 18 14.72 -2.82 -18.10
CA ARG A 18 13.72 -2.75 -17.02
C ARG A 18 13.52 -4.11 -16.34
N SER A 19 13.45 -5.18 -17.13
CA SER A 19 13.32 -6.55 -16.59
C SER A 19 14.51 -6.91 -15.71
N TRP A 20 15.72 -6.59 -16.16
CA TRP A 20 16.93 -6.75 -15.36
C TRP A 20 16.90 -5.90 -14.08
N ALA A 21 16.60 -4.61 -14.20
CA ALA A 21 16.61 -3.69 -13.06
C ALA A 21 15.56 -4.05 -12.00
N ARG A 22 14.38 -4.55 -12.42
CA ARG A 22 13.36 -5.12 -11.52
C ARG A 22 13.88 -6.33 -10.76
N ALA A 23 14.48 -7.29 -11.47
CA ALA A 23 15.02 -8.49 -10.83
C ALA A 23 16.19 -8.17 -9.88
N ALA A 24 16.96 -7.12 -10.20
CA ALA A 24 18.03 -6.61 -9.34
C ALA A 24 17.53 -5.80 -8.14
N GLY A 25 16.21 -5.62 -7.98
CA GLY A 25 15.61 -4.84 -6.91
C GLY A 25 15.80 -3.32 -7.06
N LEU A 26 16.25 -2.85 -8.23
CA LEU A 26 16.48 -1.43 -8.49
C LEU A 26 15.18 -0.70 -8.82
N LEU A 27 14.25 -1.34 -9.54
CA LEU A 27 12.95 -0.73 -9.85
C LEU A 27 11.87 -1.21 -8.89
N ARG A 28 11.22 -0.25 -8.23
CA ARG A 28 10.19 -0.45 -7.23
C ARG A 28 8.80 -0.08 -7.72
N GLY A 29 7.80 -0.51 -6.98
CA GLY A 29 6.38 -0.20 -7.15
C GLY A 29 5.68 -1.03 -8.22
N GLN A 30 4.51 -1.57 -7.90
CA GLN A 30 3.70 -2.38 -8.81
C GLN A 30 2.92 -1.54 -9.82
N ARG A 31 2.48 -0.32 -9.46
CA ARG A 31 1.74 0.58 -10.37
C ARG A 31 2.58 0.98 -11.57
N THR A 32 3.88 1.20 -11.33
CA THR A 32 4.82 1.68 -12.34
C THR A 32 5.05 0.65 -13.44
N ARG A 33 4.85 -0.65 -13.17
CA ARG A 33 4.94 -1.72 -14.18
C ARG A 33 3.96 -1.53 -15.33
N GLY A 34 2.72 -1.11 -15.04
CA GLY A 34 1.72 -0.83 -16.06
C GLY A 34 2.12 0.37 -16.94
N ILE A 35 2.65 1.42 -16.31
CA ILE A 35 3.14 2.62 -16.99
C ILE A 35 4.37 2.30 -17.83
N GLU A 36 5.32 1.53 -17.31
CA GLU A 36 6.51 1.07 -18.04
C GLU A 36 6.11 0.31 -19.31
N HIS A 37 5.16 -0.61 -19.20
CA HIS A 37 4.67 -1.36 -20.36
C HIS A 37 4.01 -0.45 -21.41
N ALA A 38 3.20 0.52 -20.96
CA ALA A 38 2.62 1.53 -21.84
C ALA A 38 3.69 2.41 -22.51
N MET A 39 4.72 2.84 -21.78
CA MET A 39 5.83 3.63 -22.33
C MET A 39 6.67 2.85 -23.34
N SER A 40 6.89 1.54 -23.13
CA SER A 40 7.55 0.70 -24.12
C SER A 40 6.74 0.64 -25.42
N LYS A 41 5.43 0.42 -25.32
CA LYS A 41 4.52 0.44 -26.49
C LYS A 41 4.49 1.79 -27.20
N LEU A 42 4.46 2.89 -26.44
CA LEU A 42 4.51 4.25 -26.99
C LEU A 42 5.84 4.52 -27.68
N ARG A 43 6.97 4.12 -27.10
CA ARG A 43 8.29 4.23 -27.75
C ARG A 43 8.31 3.45 -29.06
N ASP A 44 7.82 2.21 -29.07
CA ASP A 44 7.79 1.40 -30.28
C ASP A 44 6.89 2.05 -31.36
N ALA A 45 5.75 2.64 -30.95
CA ALA A 45 4.89 3.42 -31.84
C ALA A 45 5.56 4.71 -32.38
N VAL A 46 6.37 5.39 -31.58
CA VAL A 46 7.11 6.61 -31.98
C VAL A 46 8.34 6.26 -32.83
N ALA A 47 9.00 5.13 -32.58
CA ALA A 47 10.13 4.63 -33.37
C ALA A 47 9.71 4.08 -34.74
N HIS A 48 8.43 3.71 -34.89
CA HIS A 48 7.79 3.31 -36.14
C HIS A 48 6.64 4.26 -36.48
N PRO A 49 6.91 5.56 -36.69
CA PRO A 49 5.87 6.56 -36.81
C PRO A 49 5.08 6.35 -38.10
N THR A 50 3.76 6.26 -37.99
CA THR A 50 2.85 6.37 -39.14
C THR A 50 2.54 7.84 -39.50
N GLY A 51 3.16 8.80 -38.82
CA GLY A 51 3.02 10.24 -39.05
C GLY A 51 3.85 11.12 -38.10
N TYR A 52 3.89 12.43 -38.36
CA TYR A 52 4.56 13.41 -37.49
C TYR A 52 3.69 13.78 -36.30
N HIS A 53 4.11 13.44 -35.08
CA HIS A 53 3.44 13.87 -33.85
C HIS A 53 4.17 15.08 -33.25
N ARG A 54 3.48 16.21 -33.09
CA ARG A 54 3.94 17.33 -32.25
C ARG A 54 3.49 17.06 -30.82
N THR A 55 4.41 16.73 -29.92
CA THR A 55 4.10 16.67 -28.48
C THR A 55 3.95 18.08 -27.93
N MET A 56 2.96 18.27 -27.06
CA MET A 56 2.73 19.56 -26.40
C MET A 56 3.77 19.77 -25.28
N PRO A 57 4.14 21.02 -24.92
CA PRO A 57 5.15 21.29 -23.89
C PRO A 57 4.91 20.55 -22.56
N VAL A 58 3.65 20.40 -22.15
CA VAL A 58 3.27 19.66 -20.93
C VAL A 58 3.60 18.17 -21.01
N GLU A 59 3.40 17.56 -22.17
CA GLU A 59 3.71 16.13 -22.40
C GLU A 59 5.22 15.91 -22.42
N THR A 60 5.97 16.84 -23.02
CA THR A 60 7.44 16.83 -23.01
C THR A 60 7.97 16.98 -21.58
N ALA A 61 7.44 17.93 -20.79
CA ALA A 61 7.84 18.11 -19.40
C ALA A 61 7.56 16.86 -18.55
N ARG A 62 6.40 16.23 -18.72
CA ARG A 62 6.06 14.96 -18.05
C ARG A 62 7.01 13.84 -18.43
N THR A 63 7.34 13.71 -19.71
CA THR A 63 8.25 12.66 -20.20
C THR A 63 9.67 12.86 -19.65
N LEU A 64 10.15 14.10 -19.59
CA LEU A 64 11.44 14.43 -18.99
C LEU A 64 11.46 14.14 -17.49
N HIS A 65 10.36 14.43 -16.79
CA HIS A 65 10.22 14.10 -15.37
C HIS A 65 10.22 12.59 -15.12
N ASP A 66 9.43 11.81 -15.88
CA ASP A 66 9.39 10.34 -15.80
C ASP A 66 10.79 9.73 -16.08
N LEU A 67 11.54 10.30 -17.03
CA LEU A 67 12.92 9.88 -17.32
C LEU A 67 13.88 10.20 -16.16
N ALA A 68 13.78 11.39 -15.58
CA ALA A 68 14.60 11.79 -14.43
C ALA A 68 14.32 10.88 -13.22
N GLU A 69 13.03 10.58 -12.93
CA GLU A 69 12.65 9.63 -11.89
C GLU A 69 13.26 8.24 -12.13
N LEU A 70 13.20 7.72 -13.36
CA LEU A 70 13.80 6.43 -13.71
C LEU A 70 15.32 6.44 -13.50
N ILE A 71 16.00 7.49 -13.95
CA ILE A 71 17.46 7.62 -13.76
C ILE A 71 17.78 7.64 -12.27
N ASN A 72 17.14 8.52 -11.49
CA ASN A 72 17.37 8.62 -10.04
C ASN A 72 17.19 7.26 -9.36
N GLN A 73 16.12 6.54 -9.69
CA GLN A 73 15.83 5.23 -9.12
C GLN A 73 16.89 4.18 -9.49
N LEU A 74 17.39 4.18 -10.72
CA LEU A 74 18.51 3.30 -11.12
C LEU A 74 19.81 3.62 -10.36
N TRP A 75 20.00 4.86 -9.93
CA TRP A 75 21.07 5.28 -9.04
C TRP A 75 20.76 5.06 -7.54
N GLY A 76 19.63 4.43 -7.21
CA GLY A 76 19.24 4.11 -5.83
C GLY A 76 18.56 5.25 -5.08
N HIS A 77 18.18 6.33 -5.77
CA HIS A 77 17.51 7.49 -5.18
C HIS A 77 16.05 7.56 -5.60
N PRO A 78 15.09 7.21 -4.74
CA PRO A 78 13.69 7.46 -5.05
C PRO A 78 13.41 8.96 -5.03
N THR A 79 12.43 9.42 -5.82
CA THR A 79 12.20 10.85 -6.07
C THR A 79 11.16 11.41 -5.09
N PRO A 80 11.47 12.44 -4.29
CA PRO A 80 10.48 13.12 -3.44
C PRO A 80 9.31 13.67 -4.28
N GLY A 81 8.07 13.29 -3.93
CA GLY A 81 6.89 13.64 -4.72
C GLY A 81 6.83 13.00 -6.11
N GLY A 82 7.73 12.05 -6.41
CA GLY A 82 7.79 11.34 -7.68
C GLY A 82 6.55 10.50 -7.92
N ARG A 83 6.10 10.43 -9.16
CA ARG A 83 4.90 9.68 -9.55
C ARG A 83 5.18 8.21 -9.82
N LEU A 84 6.35 7.91 -10.39
CA LEU A 84 6.75 6.57 -10.83
C LEU A 84 7.57 5.85 -9.76
N TYR A 85 8.53 6.55 -9.16
CA TYR A 85 9.39 5.99 -8.13
C TYR A 85 9.41 6.93 -6.91
N PRO A 86 8.27 7.02 -6.19
CA PRO A 86 8.12 7.91 -5.07
C PRO A 86 9.13 7.59 -3.96
N ALA A 87 9.67 8.64 -3.34
CA ALA A 87 10.35 8.52 -2.07
C ALA A 87 9.40 8.00 -0.98
N PRO A 88 9.94 7.41 0.10
CA PRO A 88 9.19 7.15 1.33
C PRO A 88 8.37 8.37 1.77
N VAL A 89 7.19 8.12 2.34
CA VAL A 89 6.25 9.16 2.77
C VAL A 89 6.49 9.51 4.23
N GLU A 90 6.40 10.80 4.54
CA GLU A 90 6.38 11.29 5.91
C GLU A 90 5.02 10.99 6.53
N ARG A 91 5.04 10.54 7.78
CA ARG A 91 3.86 10.31 8.59
C ARG A 91 3.96 11.13 9.84
N ASP A 92 2.86 11.79 10.17
CA ASP A 92 2.73 12.56 11.41
C ASP A 92 1.73 11.91 12.35
N VAL A 93 1.73 12.37 13.59
CA VAL A 93 0.74 11.98 14.57
C VAL A 93 -0.55 12.73 14.29
N VAL A 94 -1.59 11.98 13.96
CA VAL A 94 -2.93 12.51 13.67
C VAL A 94 -3.93 11.97 14.68
N VAL A 95 -4.92 12.79 14.96
CA VAL A 95 -6.09 12.40 15.73
C VAL A 95 -7.22 12.09 14.77
N MET A 96 -7.88 10.97 15.00
CA MET A 96 -9.17 10.65 14.43
C MET A 96 -10.21 10.69 15.53
N ALA A 97 -11.37 11.24 15.23
CA ALA A 97 -12.48 11.30 16.17
C ALA A 97 -13.76 10.82 15.48
N TRP A 98 -14.60 10.08 16.18
CA TRP A 98 -15.93 9.74 15.71
C TRP A 98 -16.96 9.75 16.83
N ASN A 99 -18.23 9.90 16.47
CA ASN A 99 -19.36 9.84 17.40
C ASN A 99 -20.39 8.79 16.97
N ASP A 100 -21.41 8.58 17.80
CA ASP A 100 -22.48 7.61 17.55
C ASP A 100 -23.41 8.00 16.38
N GLU A 101 -23.34 9.25 15.92
CA GLU A 101 -24.08 9.75 14.76
C GLU A 101 -23.39 9.40 13.42
N GLY A 102 -22.21 8.78 13.47
CA GLY A 102 -21.43 8.40 12.29
C GLY A 102 -20.57 9.52 11.70
N SER A 103 -20.43 10.65 12.40
CA SER A 103 -19.46 11.69 12.04
C SER A 103 -18.06 11.16 12.30
N VAL A 104 -17.16 11.28 11.31
CA VAL A 104 -15.74 10.93 11.44
C VAL A 104 -14.92 12.15 11.03
N GLN A 105 -13.96 12.51 11.87
CA GLN A 105 -13.07 13.65 11.67
C GLN A 105 -11.61 13.23 11.80
N MET A 106 -10.73 13.98 11.12
CA MET A 106 -9.29 13.84 11.22
C MET A 106 -8.64 15.20 11.36
N ALA A 107 -7.70 15.32 12.29
CA ALA A 107 -6.90 16.53 12.50
C ALA A 107 -5.46 16.16 12.84
N GLN A 108 -4.56 17.15 12.81
CA GLN A 108 -3.24 16.97 13.44
C GLN A 108 -3.42 16.81 14.95
N ALA A 109 -2.56 16.01 15.59
CA ALA A 109 -2.70 15.73 17.03
C ALA A 109 -2.64 17.00 17.90
N ASP A 110 -1.88 18.03 17.49
CA ASP A 110 -1.81 19.30 18.22
C ASP A 110 -3.16 20.05 18.28
N ALA A 111 -4.07 19.81 17.33
CA ALA A 111 -5.41 20.38 17.35
C ALA A 111 -6.25 19.86 18.53
N LEU A 112 -5.84 18.76 19.20
CA LEU A 112 -6.47 18.34 20.46
C LEU A 112 -6.34 19.39 21.56
N ARG A 113 -5.34 20.28 21.49
CA ARG A 113 -5.14 21.35 22.47
C ARG A 113 -6.13 22.50 22.29
N ASP A 114 -6.70 22.63 21.09
CA ASP A 114 -7.72 23.62 20.83
C ASP A 114 -9.01 23.20 21.54
N ASP A 115 -9.61 24.14 22.26
CA ASP A 115 -10.80 23.88 23.05
C ASP A 115 -12.03 23.87 22.14
N THR A 116 -12.33 22.68 21.63
CA THR A 116 -13.59 22.40 20.96
C THR A 116 -14.45 21.61 21.96
N ASP A 117 -15.50 22.24 22.50
CA ASP A 117 -16.54 21.65 23.37
C ASP A 117 -17.36 20.53 22.66
N ALA A 118 -16.69 19.65 21.92
CA ALA A 118 -17.30 18.57 21.16
C ALA A 118 -17.45 17.33 22.06
N ASP A 119 -18.46 17.36 22.92
CA ASP A 119 -18.87 16.19 23.69
C ASP A 119 -19.35 15.04 22.79
N GLY A 120 -19.16 13.80 23.24
CA GLY A 120 -19.69 12.60 22.56
C GLY A 120 -18.79 11.99 21.48
N TYR A 121 -17.57 12.51 21.28
CA TYR A 121 -16.58 11.91 20.40
C TYR A 121 -15.65 10.93 21.13
N LEU A 122 -15.35 9.81 20.48
CA LEU A 122 -14.24 8.91 20.81
C LEU A 122 -13.02 9.26 19.95
N TYR A 123 -11.85 9.29 20.58
CA TYR A 123 -10.60 9.72 19.97
C TYR A 123 -9.62 8.57 19.82
N LEU A 124 -8.89 8.59 18.72
CA LEU A 124 -7.87 7.63 18.33
C LEU A 124 -6.66 8.39 17.80
N LEU A 125 -5.47 8.01 18.26
CA LEU A 125 -4.20 8.55 17.77
C LEU A 125 -3.52 7.51 16.89
N ILE A 126 -3.18 7.92 15.67
CA ILE A 126 -2.44 7.09 14.72
C ILE A 126 -1.27 7.89 14.13
N ARG A 127 -0.27 7.18 13.63
CA ARG A 127 0.75 7.74 12.74
C ARG A 127 0.32 7.51 11.29
N SER A 128 0.12 8.59 10.53
CA SER A 128 -0.43 8.54 9.16
C SER A 128 0.23 9.55 8.23
N ALA A 129 0.38 9.18 6.95
CA ALA A 129 0.81 10.10 5.88
C ALA A 129 -0.32 11.03 5.41
N SER A 130 -1.56 10.54 5.45
CA SER A 130 -2.71 11.36 5.14
C SER A 130 -3.12 12.16 6.37
N ARG A 131 -3.11 13.48 6.22
CA ARG A 131 -3.49 14.46 7.23
C ARG A 131 -4.00 15.73 6.54
N PRO A 132 -4.76 16.60 7.23
CA PRO A 132 -5.15 17.88 6.67
C PRO A 132 -3.93 18.67 6.17
N GLY A 133 -4.01 19.18 4.93
CA GLY A 133 -2.92 19.91 4.28
C GLY A 133 -1.76 19.05 3.75
N SER A 134 -1.81 17.72 3.89
CA SER A 134 -0.84 16.81 3.26
C SER A 134 -1.03 16.80 1.74
N PRO A 135 0.06 16.69 0.94
CA PRO A 135 -0.06 16.37 -0.49
C PRO A 135 -0.53 14.92 -0.73
N TYR A 136 -0.55 14.08 0.31
CA TYR A 136 -1.02 12.70 0.25
C TYR A 136 -2.47 12.60 0.72
N GLU A 137 -3.38 12.54 -0.25
CA GLU A 137 -4.78 12.21 -0.01
C GLU A 137 -4.95 10.68 0.03
N ASP A 138 -5.69 10.20 1.03
CA ASP A 138 -6.07 8.80 1.15
C ASP A 138 -7.60 8.72 1.12
N ALA A 139 -8.17 8.15 0.06
CA ALA A 139 -9.63 8.05 -0.08
C ALA A 139 -10.28 7.17 1.00
N HIS A 140 -9.49 6.36 1.70
CA HIS A 140 -9.92 5.40 2.72
C HIS A 140 -9.43 5.78 4.12
N TRP A 141 -9.02 7.04 4.34
CA TRP A 141 -8.50 7.49 5.64
C TRP A 141 -9.46 7.18 6.80
N SER A 142 -10.78 7.33 6.58
CA SER A 142 -11.83 7.07 7.57
C SER A 142 -12.11 5.59 7.80
N ALA A 143 -11.42 4.69 7.09
CA ALA A 143 -11.60 3.25 7.23
C ALA A 143 -10.53 2.58 8.10
N PHE A 144 -9.70 3.36 8.80
CA PHE A 144 -8.59 2.85 9.59
C PHE A 144 -9.00 1.70 10.51
N ASP A 145 -8.18 0.65 10.50
CA ASP A 145 -8.30 -0.52 11.35
C ASP A 145 -6.89 -0.95 11.81
N ALA A 146 -6.72 -1.21 13.10
CA ALA A 146 -5.41 -1.56 13.65
C ALA A 146 -4.93 -2.97 13.26
N ARG A 147 -5.83 -3.84 12.80
CA ARG A 147 -5.54 -5.22 12.38
C ARG A 147 -5.46 -5.37 10.86
N PHE A 148 -6.13 -4.49 10.13
CA PHE A 148 -6.21 -4.55 8.67
C PHE A 148 -5.56 -3.33 8.01
N GLU A 149 -4.95 -3.56 6.87
CA GLU A 149 -4.43 -2.53 5.99
C GLU A 149 -5.56 -1.95 5.13
N THR A 150 -6.29 -1.01 5.69
CA THR A 150 -7.46 -0.38 5.06
C THR A 150 -7.19 1.00 4.48
N THR A 151 -6.11 1.65 4.92
CA THR A 151 -5.63 2.95 4.40
C THR A 151 -4.67 2.73 3.23
N GLN A 152 -4.66 3.63 2.27
CA GLN A 152 -3.76 3.59 1.12
C GLN A 152 -2.28 3.60 1.54
N PHE A 153 -1.94 4.46 2.50
CA PHE A 153 -0.60 4.55 3.08
C PHE A 153 -0.49 3.78 4.39
N PRO A 154 0.70 3.30 4.79
CA PRO A 154 0.87 2.60 6.04
C PRO A 154 0.49 3.49 7.24
N ALA A 155 -0.59 3.15 7.92
CA ALA A 155 -0.98 3.77 9.17
C ALA A 155 -0.57 2.90 10.36
N GLU A 156 -0.28 3.52 11.50
CA GLU A 156 0.10 2.81 12.72
C GLU A 156 -0.74 3.29 13.90
N TYR A 157 -1.40 2.35 14.58
CA TYR A 157 -2.10 2.60 15.81
C TYR A 157 -1.12 3.01 16.92
N LEU A 158 -1.40 4.10 17.63
CA LEU A 158 -0.62 4.54 18.78
C LEU A 158 -1.42 4.42 20.07
N TRP A 159 -2.63 4.96 20.10
CA TRP A 159 -3.45 5.02 21.31
C TRP A 159 -4.95 5.13 20.99
N GLY A 160 -5.81 4.62 21.87
CA GLY A 160 -7.27 4.76 21.83
C GLY A 160 -8.03 3.44 21.67
N PRO A 161 -9.36 3.48 21.47
CA PRO A 161 -10.20 4.66 21.59
C PRO A 161 -10.28 5.17 23.03
N GLY A 162 -10.55 6.47 23.23
CA GLY A 162 -10.80 7.05 24.54
C GLY A 162 -11.33 8.47 24.47
N SER A 163 -11.41 9.14 25.63
CA SER A 163 -11.86 10.53 25.71
C SER A 163 -10.80 11.51 25.18
N ARG A 164 -11.20 12.75 24.87
CA ARG A 164 -10.27 13.83 24.49
C ARG A 164 -9.20 14.06 25.55
N SER A 165 -9.61 14.12 26.83
CA SER A 165 -8.69 14.36 27.94
C SER A 165 -7.66 13.24 28.09
N ASP A 166 -8.06 11.99 27.91
CA ASP A 166 -7.14 10.86 27.99
C ASP A 166 -6.16 10.85 26.78
N ALA A 167 -6.65 11.21 25.59
CA ALA A 167 -5.83 11.34 24.39
C ALA A 167 -4.76 12.42 24.57
N LEU A 168 -5.16 13.58 25.09
CA LEU A 168 -4.24 14.70 25.35
C LEU A 168 -3.22 14.34 26.43
N ALA A 169 -3.66 13.73 27.54
CA ALA A 169 -2.78 13.27 28.60
C ALA A 169 -1.73 12.26 28.09
N TRP A 170 -2.14 11.34 27.20
CA TRP A 170 -1.23 10.40 26.56
C TRP A 170 -0.26 11.09 25.60
N LEU A 171 -0.73 12.06 24.80
CA LEU A 171 0.11 12.81 23.87
C LEU A 171 1.20 13.61 24.61
N ASP A 172 0.85 14.23 25.73
CA ASP A 172 1.79 14.97 26.58
C ASP A 172 2.82 14.06 27.24
N ALA A 173 2.42 12.85 27.65
CA ALA A 173 3.29 11.89 28.31
C ALA A 173 4.26 11.21 27.34
N GLU A 174 3.76 10.69 26.21
CA GLU A 174 4.57 9.88 25.29
C GLU A 174 5.32 10.69 24.23
N GLN A 175 4.83 11.91 23.92
CA GLN A 175 5.41 12.79 22.88
C GLN A 175 5.79 12.04 21.59
N PRO A 176 4.85 11.29 21.00
CA PRO A 176 5.13 10.49 19.81
C PRO A 176 5.63 11.37 18.66
N LYS A 177 6.60 10.85 17.92
CA LYS A 177 7.15 11.53 16.75
C LYS A 177 6.57 10.98 15.46
N GLY A 178 6.52 11.83 14.45
CA GLY A 178 6.39 11.41 13.06
C GLY A 178 7.61 10.58 12.62
N ASP A 179 7.46 9.90 11.50
CA ASP A 179 8.52 9.12 10.85
C ASP A 179 8.40 9.15 9.33
N THR A 180 9.25 8.38 8.66
CA THR A 180 9.16 8.17 7.22
C THR A 180 9.06 6.69 6.93
N VAL A 181 8.14 6.30 6.06
CA VAL A 181 7.90 4.89 5.74
C VAL A 181 7.81 4.67 4.23
N ASP A 182 8.33 3.53 3.79
CA ASP A 182 8.11 3.07 2.43
C ASP A 182 6.67 2.53 2.29
N TYR A 183 6.03 2.82 1.17
CA TYR A 183 4.66 2.37 0.90
C TYR A 183 4.51 1.61 -0.41
N VAL A 184 5.57 1.39 -1.19
CA VAL A 184 5.45 0.63 -2.45
C VAL A 184 6.02 -0.77 -2.28
N ASP A 185 5.61 -1.69 -3.16
CA ASP A 185 6.02 -3.11 -3.10
C ASP A 185 5.77 -3.78 -1.74
N ARG A 186 4.74 -3.33 -1.01
CA ARG A 186 4.34 -3.88 0.28
C ARG A 186 3.80 -5.30 0.09
N VAL A 187 4.02 -6.15 1.09
CA VAL A 187 3.45 -7.50 1.13
C VAL A 187 2.22 -7.50 2.02
N PHE A 188 1.13 -8.05 1.48
CA PHE A 188 -0.16 -8.19 2.15
C PHE A 188 -0.59 -9.65 2.16
N MET A 189 -1.24 -10.06 3.24
CA MET A 189 -1.92 -11.34 3.34
C MET A 189 -3.43 -11.12 3.36
N LEU A 190 -4.16 -11.85 2.52
CA LEU A 190 -5.61 -11.77 2.40
C LEU A 190 -6.20 -13.14 2.67
N ARG A 191 -7.32 -13.15 3.40
CA ARG A 191 -8.07 -14.36 3.73
C ARG A 191 -9.32 -14.41 2.87
N GLU A 192 -9.58 -15.58 2.30
CA GLU A 192 -10.82 -15.94 1.63
C GLU A 192 -11.49 -17.07 2.44
N HIS A 193 -12.67 -16.80 2.98
CA HIS A 193 -13.42 -17.74 3.81
C HIS A 193 -14.91 -17.52 3.63
N ASP A 194 -15.68 -18.59 3.47
CA ASP A 194 -17.13 -18.56 3.20
C ASP A 194 -17.50 -17.59 2.05
N ASP A 195 -16.78 -17.72 0.92
CA ASP A 195 -16.92 -16.90 -0.29
C ASP A 195 -16.72 -15.39 -0.10
N LYS A 196 -16.09 -15.00 1.03
CA LYS A 196 -15.77 -13.61 1.36
C LYS A 196 -14.27 -13.40 1.38
N VAL A 197 -13.84 -12.34 0.71
CA VAL A 197 -12.47 -11.83 0.81
C VAL A 197 -12.44 -10.80 1.93
N TYR A 198 -11.57 -11.02 2.90
CA TYR A 198 -11.32 -10.10 4.01
C TYR A 198 -10.36 -8.99 3.58
N ALA A 199 -10.39 -7.88 4.31
CA ALA A 199 -9.44 -6.79 4.08
C ALA A 199 -7.98 -7.30 4.20
N PRO A 200 -7.02 -6.68 3.49
CA PRO A 200 -5.63 -7.09 3.56
C PRO A 200 -5.05 -6.90 4.96
N MET A 201 -4.10 -7.74 5.35
CA MET A 201 -3.38 -7.66 6.62
C MET A 201 -1.87 -7.57 6.37
N ARG A 202 -1.14 -7.00 7.32
CA ARG A 202 0.32 -7.21 7.36
C ARG A 202 0.62 -8.68 7.68
N PRO A 203 1.72 -9.25 7.14
CA PRO A 203 2.13 -10.61 7.49
C PRO A 203 2.26 -10.85 9.00
N GLU A 204 2.78 -9.87 9.75
CA GLU A 204 2.92 -9.97 11.21
C GLU A 204 1.57 -10.13 11.92
N VAL A 205 0.54 -9.43 11.43
CA VAL A 205 -0.81 -9.52 12.01
C VAL A 205 -1.46 -10.85 11.64
N ALA A 206 -1.36 -11.25 10.37
CA ALA A 206 -1.87 -12.53 9.90
C ALA A 206 -1.21 -13.71 10.65
N ALA A 207 0.08 -13.64 10.95
CA ALA A 207 0.80 -14.65 11.73
C ALA A 207 0.36 -14.69 13.20
N GLY A 208 -0.14 -13.58 13.76
CA GLY A 208 -0.61 -13.48 15.15
C GLY A 208 -2.07 -13.90 15.37
N LEU A 209 -2.76 -14.39 14.33
CA LEU A 209 -4.15 -14.83 14.41
C LEU A 209 -4.31 -16.15 15.16
N THR A 210 -5.48 -16.38 15.73
CA THR A 210 -5.88 -17.68 16.31
C THR A 210 -6.13 -18.73 15.22
N GLU A 211 -6.11 -20.00 15.59
CA GLU A 211 -6.38 -21.10 14.65
C GLU A 211 -7.73 -20.96 13.92
N GLU A 212 -8.75 -20.43 14.59
CA GLU A 212 -10.06 -20.17 13.98
C GLU A 212 -10.01 -19.03 12.95
N GLU A 213 -9.31 -17.94 13.30
CA GLU A 213 -9.07 -16.79 12.41
C GLU A 213 -8.17 -17.17 11.21
N GLN A 214 -7.38 -18.24 11.32
CA GLN A 214 -6.51 -18.76 10.25
C GLN A 214 -7.22 -19.67 9.24
N ARG A 215 -8.48 -20.07 9.45
CA ARG A 215 -9.20 -20.97 8.53
C ARG A 215 -9.47 -20.34 7.16
N GLY A 216 -9.63 -21.17 6.13
CA GLY A 216 -9.92 -20.72 4.76
C GLY A 216 -8.68 -20.69 3.87
N THR A 217 -8.82 -20.07 2.71
CA THR A 217 -7.74 -19.94 1.72
C THR A 217 -7.05 -18.60 1.93
N TRP A 218 -5.73 -18.62 1.97
CA TRP A 218 -4.91 -17.42 2.11
C TRP A 218 -4.19 -17.09 0.82
N HIS A 219 -4.02 -15.80 0.56
CA HIS A 219 -3.31 -15.25 -0.59
C HIS A 219 -2.29 -14.24 -0.11
N THR A 220 -1.05 -14.37 -0.57
CA THR A 220 0.04 -13.45 -0.30
C THR A 220 0.34 -12.65 -1.56
N MET A 221 0.22 -11.33 -1.46
CA MET A 221 0.29 -10.41 -2.57
C MET A 221 1.35 -9.35 -2.31
N ARG A 222 2.11 -8.98 -3.33
CA ARG A 222 2.91 -7.75 -3.35
C ARG A 222 2.16 -6.68 -4.13
N ALA A 223 1.93 -5.53 -3.52
CA ALA A 223 1.23 -4.39 -4.11
C ALA A 223 1.67 -3.08 -3.47
N ASP A 224 1.42 -1.95 -4.13
CA ASP A 224 1.70 -0.63 -3.53
C ASP A 224 0.61 -0.24 -2.54
N PHE A 225 -0.64 -0.55 -2.87
CA PHE A 225 -1.80 -0.20 -2.05
C PHE A 225 -2.63 -1.44 -1.71
N PRO A 226 -3.27 -1.48 -0.53
CA PRO A 226 -4.07 -2.63 -0.13
C PRO A 226 -5.23 -2.91 -1.08
N GLU A 227 -5.85 -1.87 -1.63
CA GLU A 227 -6.94 -2.00 -2.61
C GLU A 227 -6.55 -2.79 -3.86
N HIS A 228 -5.29 -2.69 -4.32
CA HIS A 228 -4.83 -3.44 -5.48
C HIS A 228 -4.72 -4.94 -5.16
N ALA A 229 -4.25 -5.29 -3.97
CA ALA A 229 -4.19 -6.67 -3.52
C ALA A 229 -5.61 -7.25 -3.33
N PHE A 230 -6.50 -6.48 -2.70
CA PHE A 230 -7.89 -6.86 -2.48
C PHE A 230 -8.66 -7.05 -3.78
N ALA A 231 -8.60 -6.07 -4.69
CA ALA A 231 -9.26 -6.14 -5.98
C ALA A 231 -8.74 -7.32 -6.83
N HIS A 232 -7.44 -7.63 -6.74
CA HIS A 232 -6.86 -8.79 -7.41
C HIS A 232 -7.46 -10.10 -6.89
N VAL A 233 -7.44 -10.33 -5.57
CA VAL A 233 -7.96 -11.58 -4.98
C VAL A 233 -9.47 -11.71 -5.22
N ARG A 234 -10.24 -10.64 -5.03
CA ARG A 234 -11.66 -10.62 -5.37
C ARG A 234 -11.91 -10.92 -6.86
N GLY A 235 -11.05 -10.41 -7.74
CA GLY A 235 -11.10 -10.66 -9.17
C GLY A 235 -10.80 -12.11 -9.55
N LEU A 236 -9.98 -12.84 -8.77
CA LEU A 236 -9.73 -14.26 -9.00
C LEU A 236 -10.98 -15.12 -8.78
N SER A 237 -11.87 -14.75 -7.85
CA SER A 237 -13.13 -15.46 -7.59
C SER A 237 -14.20 -15.10 -8.63
N GLY A 238 -14.26 -13.83 -9.07
CA GLY A 238 -15.28 -13.36 -10.02
C GLY A 238 -14.94 -13.54 -11.51
N SER A 239 -13.67 -13.52 -11.87
CA SER A 239 -13.19 -13.66 -13.27
C SER A 239 -11.80 -14.32 -13.30
N PRO A 240 -11.71 -15.63 -13.04
CA PRO A 240 -10.44 -16.32 -12.77
C PRO A 240 -9.39 -16.24 -13.88
N HIS A 241 -9.81 -15.99 -15.12
CA HIS A 241 -8.93 -15.90 -16.29
C HIS A 241 -8.37 -14.50 -16.55
N VAL A 242 -8.88 -13.48 -15.85
CA VAL A 242 -8.45 -12.09 -16.02
C VAL A 242 -7.23 -11.78 -15.14
N HIS A 243 -7.09 -12.44 -14.00
CA HIS A 243 -5.99 -12.18 -13.06
C HIS A 243 -4.99 -13.34 -13.02
N ALA A 244 -3.71 -13.01 -12.85
CA ALA A 244 -2.65 -14.01 -12.75
C ALA A 244 -2.68 -14.71 -11.38
N ARG A 245 -2.66 -16.05 -11.36
CA ARG A 245 -2.58 -16.84 -10.11
C ARG A 245 -1.15 -16.99 -9.56
N THR A 246 -0.16 -16.49 -10.28
CA THR A 246 1.25 -16.52 -9.89
C THR A 246 1.96 -15.37 -10.57
N GLY A 247 2.83 -14.69 -9.84
CA GLY A 247 3.68 -13.63 -10.38
C GLY A 247 2.92 -12.35 -10.75
N ASP A 248 3.48 -11.60 -11.69
CA ASP A 248 2.96 -10.29 -12.09
C ASP A 248 1.60 -10.39 -12.80
N CYS A 249 0.61 -9.64 -12.32
CA CYS A 249 -0.66 -9.50 -13.02
C CYS A 249 -0.57 -8.44 -14.13
N ARG A 250 -1.08 -8.78 -15.33
CA ARG A 250 -1.10 -7.83 -16.47
C ARG A 250 -2.24 -6.80 -16.40
N ASN A 251 -3.27 -7.08 -15.60
CA ASN A 251 -4.50 -6.30 -15.55
C ASN A 251 -4.66 -5.45 -14.28
N CYS A 252 -3.75 -5.58 -13.31
CA CYS A 252 -3.77 -4.76 -12.11
C CYS A 252 -2.36 -4.63 -11.51
N ALA A 253 -2.16 -3.64 -10.64
CA ALA A 253 -0.90 -3.36 -9.96
C ALA A 253 -0.66 -4.30 -8.75
N ALA A 254 -0.69 -5.61 -9.01
CA ALA A 254 -0.46 -6.64 -7.99
C ALA A 254 0.38 -7.79 -8.55
N HIS A 255 1.21 -8.35 -7.67
CA HIS A 255 2.03 -9.53 -7.92
C HIS A 255 1.65 -10.62 -6.91
N HIS A 256 1.27 -11.79 -7.40
CA HIS A 256 0.84 -12.90 -6.57
C HIS A 256 2.03 -13.76 -6.16
N LEU A 257 2.38 -13.74 -4.88
CA LEU A 257 3.53 -14.47 -4.32
C LEU A 257 3.18 -15.93 -4.03
N GLY A 258 1.98 -16.21 -3.52
CA GLY A 258 1.50 -17.57 -3.27
C GLY A 258 0.11 -17.60 -2.64
N SER A 259 -0.54 -18.76 -2.69
CA SER A 259 -1.84 -19.01 -2.06
C SER A 259 -1.95 -20.44 -1.55
N GLY A 260 -2.87 -20.68 -0.61
CA GLY A 260 -3.10 -22.00 -0.01
C GLY A 260 -3.55 -21.92 1.44
N SER A 261 -3.03 -22.79 2.29
CA SER A 261 -3.22 -22.67 3.75
C SER A 261 -2.55 -21.41 4.29
N HIS A 262 -2.95 -21.00 5.50
CA HIS A 262 -2.30 -19.89 6.22
C HIS A 262 -0.77 -20.05 6.26
N GLU A 263 -0.28 -21.24 6.58
CA GLU A 263 1.15 -21.55 6.67
C GLU A 263 1.86 -21.41 5.31
N GLN A 264 1.24 -21.87 4.21
CA GLN A 264 1.81 -21.74 2.87
C GLN A 264 1.89 -20.28 2.43
N ALA A 265 0.84 -19.51 2.70
CA ALA A 265 0.81 -18.08 2.40
C ALA A 265 1.81 -17.30 3.25
N LEU A 266 1.94 -17.64 4.55
CA LEU A 266 2.92 -17.02 5.45
C LEU A 266 4.34 -17.30 4.99
N ARG A 267 4.66 -18.54 4.60
CA ARG A 267 5.96 -18.89 4.00
C ARG A 267 6.26 -18.06 2.74
N ALA A 268 5.27 -17.87 1.86
CA ALA A 268 5.43 -17.01 0.69
C ALA A 268 5.67 -15.53 1.05
N ALA A 269 5.16 -15.07 2.20
CA ALA A 269 5.48 -13.73 2.71
C ALA A 269 6.92 -13.70 3.25
N GLU A 270 7.32 -14.70 4.03
CA GLU A 270 8.67 -14.80 4.60
C GLU A 270 9.75 -14.90 3.52
N ASP A 271 9.51 -15.64 2.44
CA ASP A 271 10.40 -15.70 1.27
C ASP A 271 10.58 -14.31 0.62
N ALA A 272 9.58 -13.43 0.75
CA ALA A 272 9.57 -12.10 0.13
C ALA A 272 10.14 -10.99 1.01
N ILE A 273 9.95 -11.05 2.33
CA ILE A 273 10.33 -9.97 3.28
C ILE A 273 11.21 -10.42 4.45
N GLY A 274 11.56 -11.70 4.52
CA GLY A 274 12.29 -12.29 5.64
C GLY A 274 11.38 -12.75 6.78
N VAL A 275 11.98 -13.18 7.89
CA VAL A 275 11.27 -13.78 9.03
C VAL A 275 10.18 -12.85 9.57
N VAL A 276 8.95 -13.36 9.65
CA VAL A 276 7.80 -12.61 10.16
C VAL A 276 7.65 -12.86 11.65
N THR A 277 7.64 -11.79 12.45
CA THR A 277 7.36 -11.90 13.90
C THR A 277 5.86 -11.69 14.14
N PRO A 278 5.13 -12.66 14.72
CA PRO A 278 3.71 -12.52 14.99
C PRO A 278 3.39 -11.31 15.89
N ARG A 279 2.38 -10.54 15.52
CA ARG A 279 1.83 -9.43 16.32
C ARG A 279 0.32 -9.53 16.37
N ARG A 280 -0.26 -9.21 17.52
CA ARG A 280 -1.72 -9.15 17.67
C ARG A 280 -2.15 -7.78 18.17
N PRO A 281 -2.35 -6.81 17.26
CA PRO A 281 -2.86 -5.50 17.62
C PRO A 281 -4.23 -5.58 18.30
N ARG A 282 -4.53 -4.55 19.10
CA ARG A 282 -5.87 -4.37 19.67
C ARG A 282 -6.90 -4.28 18.54
N ALA A 283 -8.11 -4.80 18.79
CA ALA A 283 -9.22 -4.69 17.85
C ALA A 283 -9.79 -3.27 17.88
N VAL A 284 -9.10 -2.33 17.25
CA VAL A 284 -9.49 -0.92 17.20
C VAL A 284 -9.72 -0.52 15.75
N ARG A 285 -10.90 0.05 15.47
CA ARG A 285 -11.28 0.48 14.13
C ARG A 285 -12.19 1.69 14.21
N ILE A 286 -12.12 2.55 13.20
CA ILE A 286 -13.18 3.53 12.94
C ILE A 286 -14.45 2.76 12.53
N PRO A 287 -15.64 3.19 12.96
CA PRO A 287 -16.91 2.58 12.54
C PRO A 287 -17.03 2.45 11.02
N ASP A 288 -17.72 1.39 10.59
CA ASP A 288 -18.17 1.05 9.22
C ASP A 288 -17.43 1.67 8.03
N SER A 289 -16.79 0.80 7.24
CA SER A 289 -16.30 1.11 5.90
C SER A 289 -17.09 0.31 4.88
N PHE A 290 -17.77 1.01 3.97
CA PHE A 290 -18.45 0.37 2.83
C PHE A 290 -17.47 -0.36 1.89
N PHE A 291 -16.22 0.12 1.83
CA PHE A 291 -15.21 -0.46 0.96
C PHE A 291 -14.59 -1.74 1.56
N TRP A 292 -14.52 -1.83 2.90
CA TRP A 292 -13.97 -2.97 3.63
C TRP A 292 -15.06 -3.70 4.45
N PRO A 293 -15.99 -4.42 3.80
CA PRO A 293 -17.15 -5.00 4.46
C PRO A 293 -16.82 -6.18 5.38
N HIS A 294 -15.62 -6.76 5.28
CA HIS A 294 -15.24 -7.98 6.00
C HIS A 294 -13.97 -7.75 6.81
N ARG A 295 -14.19 -7.53 8.11
CA ARG A 295 -13.20 -7.32 9.17
C ARG A 295 -13.73 -8.08 10.40
N PHE A 296 -12.88 -8.86 11.09
CA PHE A 296 -13.28 -9.60 12.30
C PHE A 296 -12.98 -8.82 13.58
#